data_AF-A0A314YEJ0-F1
#
_entry.id   AF-A0A314YEJ0-F1
#
_cell.length_a   1.000
_cell.length_b   1.000
_cell.length_c   1.000
_cell.angle_alpha   90.00
_cell.angle_beta   90.00
_cell.angle_gamma   90.00
#
_symmetry.space_group_name_H-M   'P 1'
#
loop_
_entity.id
_entity.type
_entity.pdbx_description
1 polymer ?
#
loop_
_entity_poly.entity_id
_entity_poly.type
_entity_poly.pdbx_seq_one_letter_code
_entity_poly.pdbx_strand_id
1 'polypeptide(L)'
;MAPGAHIAVYKVCWLNGCYSSDILAAMDVAIRDGVDILSLSLGGFPIPLFDDSIAIGSFRAVEHGISVVCAAGNNGPIQSSVANEAPWIATIGASTLDRRFPGIVQMGNGKYLYGESMYPGNHLMRAGKALELVYVTGENSGSEYCFRGSLPRPMVRGKIVVCDRGVNGRAEVKW
;
A
#
# COMPACT_ATOMS: atom_id res chain seq x y z
N MET A 1 -0.42 -0.61 20.62
CA MET A 1 -1.49 0.42 20.56
C MET A 1 -1.54 1.11 21.92
N ALA A 2 -1.48 2.44 21.96
CA ALA A 2 -1.45 3.21 23.20
C ALA A 2 -2.26 4.51 23.05
N PRO A 3 -3.59 4.50 23.29
CA PRO A 3 -4.44 5.67 23.08
C PRO A 3 -4.08 6.91 23.93
N GLY A 4 -3.39 6.73 25.06
CA GLY A 4 -2.93 7.81 25.92
C GLY A 4 -1.51 8.30 25.63
N ALA A 5 -0.85 7.78 24.59
CA ALA A 5 0.51 8.21 24.23
C ALA A 5 0.51 9.62 23.63
N HIS A 6 1.58 10.36 23.90
CA HIS A 6 1.85 11.63 23.24
C HIS A 6 2.43 11.37 21.85
N ILE A 7 2.05 12.19 20.86
CA ILE A 7 2.49 12.03 19.47
C ILE A 7 3.38 13.22 19.09
N ALA A 8 4.61 12.92 18.72
CA ALA A 8 5.50 13.83 18.00
C ALA A 8 5.58 13.42 16.53
N VAL A 9 5.41 14.36 15.61
CA VAL A 9 5.38 14.08 14.16
C VAL A 9 6.57 14.72 13.48
N TYR A 10 7.39 13.88 12.84
CA TYR A 10 8.54 14.31 12.05
C TYR A 10 8.28 13.98 10.58
N LYS A 11 8.01 15.01 9.77
CA LYS A 11 7.71 14.83 8.35
C LYS A 11 9.00 14.70 7.54
N VAL A 12 9.23 13.50 6.99
CA VAL A 12 10.42 13.19 6.18
C VAL A 12 10.09 12.81 4.73
N CYS A 13 8.81 12.67 4.42
CA CYS A 13 8.32 12.26 3.10
C CYS A 13 7.54 13.39 2.44
N TRP A 14 7.77 13.54 1.15
CA TRP A 14 7.15 14.53 0.27
C TRP A 14 6.57 13.83 -0.95
N LEU A 15 6.01 14.62 -1.88
CA LEU A 15 5.44 14.08 -3.12
C LEU A 15 6.47 13.26 -3.93
N ASN A 16 7.75 13.64 -3.87
CA ASN A 16 8.85 13.01 -4.59
C ASN A 16 9.51 11.86 -3.81
N GLY A 17 8.97 11.49 -2.65
CA GLY A 17 9.52 10.43 -1.79
C GLY A 17 10.13 10.96 -0.50
N CYS A 18 10.88 10.10 0.18
CA CYS A 18 11.51 10.36 1.47
C CYS A 18 13.02 10.33 1.27
N TYR A 19 13.69 11.47 1.45
CA TYR A 19 15.13 11.56 1.25
C TYR A 19 15.86 11.06 2.51
N SER A 20 16.96 10.33 2.33
CA SER A 20 17.80 9.83 3.43
C SER A 20 18.28 10.95 4.36
N SER A 21 18.54 12.14 3.82
CA SER A 21 18.91 13.32 4.60
C SER A 21 17.79 13.77 5.55
N ASP A 22 16.55 13.79 5.07
CA ASP A 22 15.38 14.19 5.86
C ASP A 22 15.10 13.16 6.96
N ILE A 23 15.26 11.87 6.64
CA ILE A 23 15.12 10.77 7.61
C ILE A 23 16.14 10.91 8.73
N LEU A 24 17.43 11.05 8.41
CA LEU A 24 18.48 11.20 9.42
C LEU A 24 18.27 12.46 10.27
N ALA A 25 17.98 13.61 9.66
CA ALA A 25 17.73 14.84 10.37
C ALA A 25 16.54 14.73 11.34
N ALA A 26 15.47 14.06 10.94
CA ALA A 26 14.33 13.80 11.81
C ALA A 26 14.66 12.85 12.95
N MET A 27 15.47 11.81 12.72
CA MET A 27 15.90 10.89 13.78
C MET A 27 16.76 11.62 14.81
N ASP A 28 17.70 12.47 14.37
CA ASP A 28 18.52 13.29 15.28
C ASP A 28 17.66 14.21 16.16
N VAL A 29 16.67 14.88 15.55
CA VAL A 29 15.73 15.74 16.30
C VAL A 29 14.88 14.90 17.25
N ALA A 30 14.37 13.75 16.83
CA ALA A 30 13.55 12.90 17.68
C ALA A 30 14.32 12.33 18.89
N ILE A 31 15.59 11.98 18.70
CA ILE A 31 16.49 11.58 19.79
C ILE A 31 16.67 12.73 20.77
N ARG A 32 16.95 13.94 20.27
CA ARG A 32 17.13 15.14 21.11
C ARG A 32 15.86 15.51 21.87
N ASP A 33 14.71 15.35 21.24
CA ASP A 33 13.40 15.63 21.83
C ASP A 33 12.99 14.56 22.86
N GLY A 34 13.75 13.45 22.96
CA GLY A 34 13.58 12.44 24.01
C GLY A 34 12.36 11.55 23.82
N VAL A 35 12.04 11.18 22.57
CA VAL A 35 10.93 10.25 22.29
C VAL A 35 11.22 8.86 22.84
N ASP A 36 10.19 8.14 23.30
CA ASP A 36 10.38 6.77 23.82
C ASP A 36 10.44 5.70 22.70
N ILE A 37 9.68 5.92 21.61
CA ILE A 37 9.52 4.98 20.51
C ILE A 37 9.53 5.74 19.18
N LEU A 38 10.28 5.22 18.20
CA LEU A 38 10.25 5.64 16.81
C LEU A 38 9.46 4.63 15.97
N SER A 39 8.44 5.11 15.25
CA SER A 39 7.64 4.31 14.32
C SER A 39 7.85 4.79 12.89
N LEU A 40 8.52 3.98 12.07
CA LEU A 40 8.91 4.32 10.70
C LEU A 40 8.20 3.38 9.71
N SER A 41 7.16 3.86 9.05
CA SER A 41 6.49 3.14 7.96
C SER A 41 7.11 3.51 6.60
N LEU A 42 8.43 3.38 6.51
CA LEU A 42 9.23 3.67 5.32
C LEU A 42 10.43 2.71 5.27
N GLY A 43 11.06 2.60 4.11
CA GLY A 43 12.18 1.70 3.87
C GLY A 43 12.61 1.74 2.42
N GLY A 44 13.89 1.45 2.18
CA GLY A 44 14.46 1.33 0.83
C GLY A 44 14.58 -0.13 0.39
N PHE A 45 15.37 -0.35 -0.66
CA PHE A 45 15.88 -1.68 -0.97
C PHE A 45 16.92 -2.11 0.06
N PRO A 46 17.09 -3.42 0.34
CA PRO A 46 18.14 -3.89 1.22
C PRO A 46 19.51 -3.50 0.64
N ILE A 47 20.27 -2.74 1.43
CA ILE A 47 21.64 -2.32 1.15
C ILE A 47 22.50 -2.60 2.40
N PRO A 48 23.84 -2.61 2.29
CA PRO A 48 24.69 -2.80 3.46
C PRO A 48 24.37 -1.82 4.60
N LEU A 49 24.38 -2.31 5.84
CA LEU A 49 23.93 -1.54 7.02
C LEU A 49 24.64 -0.19 7.21
N PHE A 50 25.91 -0.10 6.81
CA PHE A 50 26.71 1.11 6.91
C PHE A 50 26.37 2.17 5.83
N ASP A 51 25.60 1.79 4.81
CA ASP A 51 25.07 2.70 3.78
C ASP A 51 23.56 2.95 3.95
N ASP A 52 22.90 2.23 4.86
CA ASP A 52 21.48 2.40 5.17
C ASP A 52 21.28 3.50 6.22
N SER A 53 20.76 4.65 5.78
CA SER A 53 20.42 5.78 6.65
C SER A 53 19.47 5.42 7.80
N ILE A 54 18.53 4.49 7.59
CA ILE A 54 17.61 4.06 8.64
C ILE A 54 18.37 3.19 9.65
N ALA A 55 19.25 2.29 9.17
CA ALA A 55 20.08 1.49 10.06
C ALA A 55 21.02 2.37 10.92
N ILE A 56 21.68 3.36 10.31
CA ILE A 56 22.55 4.30 11.02
C ILE A 56 21.78 5.11 12.06
N GLY A 57 20.69 5.77 11.65
CA GLY A 57 19.90 6.60 12.56
C GLY A 57 19.25 5.78 13.68
N SER A 58 18.78 4.57 13.37
CA SER A 58 18.15 3.69 14.36
C SER A 58 19.14 3.14 15.36
N PHE A 59 20.38 2.88 14.95
CA PHE A 59 21.43 2.47 15.87
C PHE A 59 21.65 3.55 16.93
N ARG A 60 21.76 4.82 16.51
CA ARG A 60 21.86 5.97 17.43
C ARG A 60 20.65 6.07 18.35
N ALA A 61 19.44 5.92 17.82
CA ALA A 61 18.24 5.94 18.67
C ALA A 61 18.26 4.85 19.75
N VAL A 62 18.64 3.62 19.38
CA VAL A 62 18.73 2.49 20.33
C VAL A 62 19.84 2.71 21.37
N GLU A 63 20.98 3.32 21.00
CA GLU A 63 22.02 3.74 21.96
C GLU A 63 21.48 4.71 23.03
N HIS A 64 20.48 5.51 22.67
CA HIS A 64 19.78 6.44 23.57
C HIS A 64 18.56 5.81 24.29
N GLY A 65 18.38 4.48 24.20
CA GLY A 65 17.28 3.77 24.86
C GLY A 65 15.93 3.88 24.14
N ILE A 66 15.92 4.37 22.90
CA ILE A 66 14.70 4.58 22.11
C ILE A 66 14.44 3.34 21.26
N SER A 67 13.25 2.75 21.39
CA SER A 67 12.89 1.58 20.59
C SER A 67 12.50 1.99 19.16
N VAL A 68 13.03 1.30 18.15
CA VAL A 68 12.75 1.59 16.74
C VAL A 68 11.96 0.47 16.09
N VAL A 69 10.82 0.81 15.50
CA VAL A 69 9.93 -0.12 14.81
C VAL A 69 9.80 0.31 13.35
N CYS A 70 10.12 -0.60 12.43
CA CYS A 70 10.05 -0.33 10.99
C CYS A 70 9.19 -1.35 10.24
N ALA A 71 8.63 -0.95 9.10
CA ALA A 71 7.93 -1.87 8.20
C ALA A 71 8.91 -2.73 7.40
N ALA A 72 8.58 -4.01 7.15
CA ALA A 72 9.40 -4.92 6.32
C ALA A 72 9.39 -4.59 4.82
N GLY A 73 8.52 -3.69 4.36
CA GLY A 73 8.32 -3.36 2.95
C GLY A 73 7.24 -4.21 2.26
N ASN A 74 6.89 -3.83 1.02
CA ASN A 74 5.79 -4.43 0.23
C ASN A 74 6.30 -5.14 -1.04
N ASN A 75 7.59 -5.44 -1.13
CA ASN A 75 8.23 -6.03 -2.32
C ASN A 75 8.12 -7.57 -2.38
N GLY A 76 7.44 -8.18 -1.40
CA GLY A 76 7.14 -9.61 -1.41
C GLY A 76 6.24 -10.02 -2.60
N PRO A 77 6.11 -11.33 -2.86
CA PRO A 77 6.53 -12.47 -2.03
C PRO A 77 7.91 -13.05 -2.40
N ILE A 78 8.71 -12.33 -3.18
CA ILE A 78 10.03 -12.78 -3.65
C ILE A 78 10.97 -12.97 -2.44
N GLN A 79 11.81 -14.01 -2.46
CA GLN A 79 12.81 -14.24 -1.41
C GLN A 79 13.77 -13.04 -1.30
N SER A 80 14.26 -12.76 -0.08
CA SER A 80 15.19 -11.66 0.19
C SER A 80 14.68 -10.28 -0.26
N SER A 81 13.38 -10.03 -0.06
CA SER A 81 12.72 -8.75 -0.38
C SER A 81 12.41 -7.87 0.83
N VAL A 82 12.85 -8.28 2.03
CA VAL A 82 12.66 -7.54 3.29
C VAL A 82 13.55 -6.30 3.29
N ALA A 83 13.04 -5.20 3.84
CA ALA A 83 13.79 -3.99 4.13
C ALA A 83 13.97 -3.80 5.64
N ASN A 84 14.81 -2.84 6.05
CA ASN A 84 15.06 -2.52 7.46
C ASN A 84 15.61 -3.74 8.23
N GLU A 85 16.65 -4.38 7.71
CA GLU A 85 17.17 -5.67 8.19
C GLU A 85 18.07 -5.55 9.43
N ALA A 86 18.31 -4.34 9.93
CA ALA A 86 19.23 -4.12 11.02
C ALA A 86 18.79 -4.84 12.31
N PRO A 87 19.67 -5.59 13.00
CA PRO A 87 19.28 -6.42 14.15
C PRO A 87 18.67 -5.68 15.34
N TRP A 88 18.91 -4.37 15.44
CA TRP A 88 18.37 -3.50 16.50
C TRP A 88 17.02 -2.88 16.16
N ILE A 89 16.47 -3.15 14.96
CA ILE A 89 15.16 -2.68 14.53
C ILE A 89 14.12 -3.79 14.73
N ALA A 90 12.98 -3.45 15.31
CA ALA A 90 11.80 -4.31 15.28
C ALA A 90 11.11 -4.21 13.90
N THR A 91 11.45 -5.14 13.00
CA THR A 91 10.95 -5.15 11.62
C THR A 91 9.67 -5.95 11.47
N ILE A 92 8.60 -5.27 11.06
CA ILE A 92 7.23 -5.79 11.14
C ILE A 92 6.71 -6.18 9.75
N GLY A 93 6.34 -7.46 9.60
CA GLY A 93 5.62 -7.97 8.44
C GLY A 93 4.11 -7.70 8.51
N ALA A 94 3.45 -7.68 7.36
CA ALA A 94 2.01 -7.53 7.26
C ALA A 94 1.30 -8.90 7.23
N SER A 95 0.18 -9.00 7.94
CA SER A 95 -0.70 -10.16 7.94
C SER A 95 -2.16 -9.74 7.76
N THR A 96 -3.05 -10.72 7.56
CA THR A 96 -4.48 -10.50 7.43
C THR A 96 -5.19 -10.58 8.78
N LEU A 97 -6.36 -9.93 8.87
CA LEU A 97 -7.29 -10.07 9.97
C LEU A 97 -8.45 -11.00 9.56
N ASP A 98 -9.28 -11.38 10.52
CA ASP A 98 -10.54 -12.10 10.29
C ASP A 98 -11.60 -11.25 9.57
N ARG A 99 -11.58 -9.93 9.77
CA ARG A 99 -12.46 -8.97 9.11
C ARG A 99 -12.22 -8.91 7.60
N ARG A 100 -13.29 -9.05 6.83
CA ARG A 100 -13.32 -8.88 5.36
C ARG A 100 -14.30 -7.78 4.94
N PHE A 101 -14.09 -7.20 3.76
CA PHE A 101 -14.97 -6.19 3.17
C PHE A 101 -15.64 -6.76 1.91
N PRO A 102 -16.77 -7.48 2.05
CA PRO A 102 -17.34 -8.25 0.94
C PRO A 102 -17.89 -7.33 -0.16
N GLY A 103 -17.45 -7.58 -1.40
CA GLY A 103 -18.04 -7.05 -2.62
C GLY A 103 -18.77 -8.17 -3.35
N ILE A 104 -20.10 -8.22 -3.22
CA ILE A 104 -20.92 -9.31 -3.76
C ILE A 104 -21.50 -8.88 -5.10
N VAL A 105 -21.29 -9.69 -6.14
CA VAL A 105 -21.87 -9.48 -7.47
C VAL A 105 -22.87 -10.60 -7.76
N GLN A 106 -24.12 -10.22 -8.02
CA GLN A 106 -25.12 -11.15 -8.54
C GLN A 106 -25.06 -11.16 -10.07
N MET A 107 -24.81 -12.33 -10.64
CA MET A 107 -24.76 -12.55 -12.09
C MET A 107 -26.17 -12.72 -12.67
N GLY A 108 -26.32 -12.45 -13.97
CA GLY A 108 -27.61 -12.61 -14.66
C GLY A 108 -28.15 -14.05 -14.67
N ASN A 109 -27.31 -15.05 -14.43
CA ASN A 109 -27.70 -16.46 -14.28
C ASN A 109 -28.09 -16.85 -12.83
N GLY A 110 -28.21 -15.88 -11.92
CA GLY A 110 -28.56 -16.10 -10.52
C GLY A 110 -27.40 -16.54 -9.62
N LYS A 111 -26.20 -16.77 -10.16
CA LYS A 111 -25.01 -17.09 -9.35
C LYS A 111 -24.46 -15.85 -8.65
N TYR A 112 -23.91 -16.04 -7.46
CA TYR A 112 -23.21 -15.00 -6.71
C TYR A 112 -21.70 -15.17 -6.81
N LEU A 113 -21.00 -14.07 -7.07
CA LEU A 113 -19.55 -13.97 -6.96
C LEU A 113 -19.22 -13.20 -5.67
N TYR A 114 -18.43 -13.83 -4.82
CA TYR A 114 -17.98 -13.26 -3.55
C TYR A 114 -16.56 -12.72 -3.75
N GLY A 115 -16.44 -11.40 -3.82
CA GLY A 115 -15.16 -10.70 -3.86
C GLY A 115 -14.99 -9.77 -2.66
N GLU A 116 -14.03 -8.88 -2.76
CA GLU A 116 -13.76 -7.85 -1.76
C GLU A 116 -13.72 -6.46 -2.40
N SER A 117 -14.27 -5.47 -1.71
CA SER A 117 -14.29 -4.08 -2.16
C SER A 117 -14.41 -3.12 -0.98
N MET A 118 -13.65 -2.03 -1.02
CA MET A 118 -13.79 -0.90 -0.09
C MET A 118 -14.57 0.27 -0.72
N TYR A 119 -15.47 -0.03 -1.65
CA TYR A 119 -16.31 1.00 -2.28
C TYR A 119 -17.15 1.75 -1.23
N PRO A 120 -16.99 3.08 -1.06
CA PRO A 120 -17.57 3.82 0.07
C PRO A 120 -19.08 4.09 -0.03
N GLY A 121 -19.77 3.61 -1.07
CA GLY A 121 -21.23 3.54 -1.09
C GLY A 121 -21.99 4.81 -1.50
N ASN A 122 -21.35 5.86 -2.01
CA ASN A 122 -22.05 7.14 -2.27
C ASN A 122 -22.86 7.18 -3.58
N HIS A 123 -22.62 6.24 -4.49
CA HIS A 123 -23.50 5.98 -5.62
C HIS A 123 -23.88 4.52 -5.58
N LEU A 124 -24.91 4.19 -4.82
CA LEU A 124 -25.66 2.98 -5.12
C LEU A 124 -26.00 3.08 -6.61
N MET A 125 -25.33 2.26 -7.43
CA MET A 125 -25.90 1.79 -8.69
C MET A 125 -27.34 1.48 -8.31
N ARG A 126 -28.30 2.30 -8.79
CA ARG A 126 -29.73 2.23 -8.42
C ARG A 126 -30.04 0.78 -8.10
N ALA A 127 -30.23 0.47 -6.81
CA ALA A 127 -30.28 -0.91 -6.35
C ALA A 127 -31.29 -1.65 -7.25
N GLY A 128 -30.81 -2.57 -8.08
CA GLY A 128 -31.64 -3.28 -9.06
C GLY A 128 -31.41 -2.99 -10.55
N LYS A 129 -30.53 -2.06 -10.97
CA LYS A 129 -30.17 -1.96 -12.41
C LYS A 129 -29.15 -3.04 -12.76
N ALA A 130 -29.61 -4.08 -13.47
CA ALA A 130 -28.70 -5.02 -14.13
C ALA A 130 -27.85 -4.26 -15.16
N LEU A 131 -26.54 -4.41 -15.05
CA LEU A 131 -25.59 -3.88 -16.02
C LEU A 131 -25.03 -5.03 -16.84
N GLU A 132 -24.81 -4.77 -18.13
CA GLU A 132 -24.11 -5.70 -19.00
C GLU A 132 -22.68 -5.88 -18.49
N LEU A 133 -22.24 -7.13 -18.43
CA LEU A 133 -20.85 -7.49 -18.12
C LEU A 133 -20.08 -7.64 -19.43
N VAL A 134 -18.95 -6.95 -19.55
CA VAL A 134 -18.08 -7.03 -20.73
C VAL A 134 -16.67 -7.42 -20.33
N TYR A 135 -16.06 -8.24 -21.18
CA TYR A 135 -14.66 -8.61 -21.11
C TYR A 135 -14.04 -8.23 -22.46
N VAL A 136 -13.11 -7.28 -22.46
CA VAL A 136 -12.54 -6.69 -23.67
C VAL A 136 -11.12 -7.21 -23.85
N THR A 137 -10.91 -8.01 -24.89
CA THR A 137 -9.61 -8.62 -25.22
C THR A 137 -9.29 -8.42 -26.69
N GLY A 138 -8.03 -8.17 -27.03
CA GLY A 138 -7.52 -8.41 -28.39
C GLY A 138 -7.45 -7.24 -29.37
N GLU A 139 -7.90 -6.02 -29.04
CA GLU A 139 -7.80 -4.87 -29.95
C GLU A 139 -6.67 -3.89 -29.59
N ASN A 140 -6.42 -3.64 -28.30
CA ASN A 140 -5.29 -2.85 -27.79
C ASN A 140 -4.56 -3.65 -26.71
N SER A 141 -3.22 -3.68 -26.73
CA SER A 141 -2.43 -4.32 -25.69
C SER A 141 -2.81 -3.77 -24.30
N GLY A 142 -3.19 -4.65 -23.38
CA GLY A 142 -3.57 -4.30 -22.02
C GLY A 142 -5.01 -3.82 -21.82
N SER A 143 -5.92 -4.17 -22.74
CA SER A 143 -7.37 -4.05 -22.52
C SER A 143 -7.84 -5.03 -21.45
N GLU A 144 -7.28 -6.23 -21.45
CA GLU A 144 -7.47 -7.29 -20.45
C GLU A 144 -7.08 -6.81 -19.05
N TYR A 145 -6.04 -5.98 -18.92
CA TYR A 145 -5.61 -5.40 -17.64
C TYR A 145 -6.28 -4.06 -17.30
N CYS A 146 -7.16 -3.56 -18.16
CA CYS A 146 -7.81 -2.25 -17.99
C CYS A 146 -6.81 -1.09 -17.81
N PHE A 147 -5.77 -1.08 -18.62
CA PHE A 147 -4.82 0.02 -18.68
C PHE A 147 -5.47 1.33 -19.11
N ARG A 148 -4.80 2.43 -18.75
CA ARG A 148 -5.25 3.75 -19.16
C ARG A 148 -5.23 3.87 -20.68
N GLY A 149 -6.40 4.11 -21.27
CA GLY A 149 -6.55 4.31 -22.72
C GLY A 149 -6.70 3.03 -23.54
N SER A 150 -6.60 1.83 -22.95
CA SER A 150 -6.77 0.57 -23.69
C SER A 150 -8.23 0.24 -23.99
N LEU A 151 -9.17 0.72 -23.16
CA LEU A 151 -10.61 0.44 -23.27
C LEU A 151 -11.38 1.45 -24.13
N PRO A 152 -11.96 1.06 -25.28
CA PRO A 152 -12.77 1.95 -26.10
C PRO A 152 -14.05 2.37 -25.39
N ARG A 153 -14.26 3.69 -25.21
CA ARG A 153 -15.47 4.25 -24.55
C ARG A 153 -16.80 3.65 -25.03
N PRO A 154 -17.05 3.44 -26.34
CA PRO A 154 -18.30 2.85 -26.81
C PRO A 154 -18.58 1.44 -26.27
N MET A 155 -17.53 0.66 -26.00
CA MET A 155 -17.65 -0.73 -25.55
C MET A 155 -17.97 -0.85 -24.06
N VAL A 156 -17.57 0.15 -23.26
CA VAL A 156 -17.55 0.06 -21.79
C VAL A 156 -18.50 1.02 -21.07
N ARG A 157 -19.02 2.04 -21.77
CA ARG A 157 -19.89 3.06 -21.17
C ARG A 157 -21.17 2.44 -20.59
N GLY A 158 -21.37 2.59 -19.27
CA GLY A 158 -22.57 2.12 -18.58
C GLY A 158 -22.62 0.61 -18.36
N LYS A 159 -21.47 -0.07 -18.47
CA LYS A 159 -21.32 -1.52 -18.30
C LYS A 159 -20.38 -1.84 -17.13
N ILE A 160 -20.36 -3.09 -16.69
CA ILE A 160 -19.35 -3.62 -15.76
C ILE A 160 -18.24 -4.25 -16.61
N VAL A 161 -17.00 -3.81 -16.41
CA VAL A 161 -15.84 -4.33 -17.15
C VAL A 161 -15.09 -5.34 -16.28
N VAL A 162 -14.78 -6.50 -16.84
CA VAL A 162 -13.89 -7.50 -16.22
C VAL A 162 -12.45 -7.17 -16.60
N CYS A 163 -11.57 -7.12 -15.59
CA CYS A 163 -10.15 -6.87 -15.75
C CYS A 163 -9.37 -8.02 -15.12
N ASP A 164 -8.39 -8.54 -15.85
CA ASP A 164 -7.43 -9.52 -15.35
C ASP A 164 -6.50 -8.89 -14.33
N ARG A 165 -6.13 -9.68 -13.32
CA ARG A 165 -5.12 -9.30 -12.34
C ARG A 165 -3.73 -9.55 -12.94
N GLY A 166 -2.85 -8.56 -12.85
CA GLY A 166 -1.47 -8.75 -13.27
C GLY A 166 -0.62 -7.50 -13.11
N VAL A 167 -0.35 -6.85 -14.25
CA VAL A 167 0.72 -5.86 -14.42
C VAL A 167 0.48 -4.57 -13.61
N ASN A 168 -0.77 -4.13 -13.46
CA ASN A 168 -1.14 -2.95 -12.69
C ASN A 168 -1.67 -3.33 -11.30
N GLY A 169 -1.26 -2.58 -10.27
CA GLY A 169 -1.74 -2.80 -8.90
C GLY A 169 -3.21 -2.45 -8.69
N ARG A 170 -3.80 -1.67 -9.61
CA ARG A 170 -5.20 -1.23 -9.63
C ARG A 170 -5.63 -1.00 -11.09
N ALA A 171 -6.92 -1.15 -11.38
CA ALA A 171 -7.46 -0.70 -12.66
C ALA A 171 -7.21 0.80 -12.84
N GLU A 172 -6.63 1.22 -13.97
CA GLU A 172 -6.13 2.58 -14.19
C GLU A 172 -7.13 3.48 -14.93
N VAL A 173 -8.38 3.02 -15.02
CA VAL A 173 -9.39 3.64 -15.86
C VAL A 173 -9.87 4.94 -15.21
N LYS A 174 -9.51 6.08 -15.82
CA LYS A 174 -10.16 7.37 -15.56
C LYS A 174 -11.25 7.57 -16.63
N TRP A 175 -12.49 7.76 -16.19
CA TRP A 175 -13.65 8.01 -17.06
C TRP A 175 -13.79 9.49 -17.41
#